data_AF-A0A0G0L7M4-F1
#
_entry.id   AF-A0A0G0L7M4-F1
#
_cell.length_a   1.000
_cell.length_b   1.000
_cell.length_c   1.000
_cell.angle_alpha   90.00
_cell.angle_beta   90.00
_cell.angle_gamma   90.00
#
_symmetry.space_group_name_H-M   'P 1'
#
loop_
_entity.id
_entity.type
_entity.pdbx_description
1 polymer ?
#
loop_
_entity_poly.entity_id
_entity_poly.type
_entity_poly.pdbx_seq_one_letter_code
_entity_poly.pdbx_strand_id
1 'polypeptide(L)'
;MDKKLKIGLHIHSWLSADTSWTREQFIDLYKQAGFDILAICDHNEVAAAQELAKINLFRIVIGEEISTKEGEIIGLFLKSKIPAGLSMAETI
;
A
#
# COMPACT_ATOMS: atom_id res chain seq x y z
N MET A 1 15.34 23.81 -10.54
CA MET A 1 14.24 23.21 -11.33
C MET A 1 13.53 22.25 -10.40
N ASP A 2 12.26 22.50 -10.07
CA ASP A 2 11.54 21.66 -9.12
C ASP A 2 11.32 20.28 -9.71
N LYS A 3 11.86 19.24 -9.06
CA LYS A 3 11.69 17.85 -9.49
C LYS A 3 10.23 17.47 -9.27
N LYS A 4 9.52 17.06 -10.33
CA LYS A 4 8.19 16.45 -10.22
C LYS A 4 8.35 15.03 -9.65
N LEU A 5 7.50 14.67 -8.69
CA LEU A 5 7.45 13.34 -8.10
C LEU A 5 6.32 12.53 -8.73
N LYS A 6 6.57 11.26 -9.04
CA LYS A 6 5.54 10.30 -9.44
C LYS A 6 5.17 9.44 -8.24
N ILE A 7 3.90 9.52 -7.82
CA ILE A 7 3.40 8.95 -6.57
C ILE A 7 2.21 8.02 -6.86
N GLY A 8 2.24 6.80 -6.31
CA GLY A 8 1.09 5.91 -6.24
C GLY A 8 0.50 5.93 -4.84
N LEU A 9 -0.80 6.20 -4.69
CA LEU A 9 -1.46 6.39 -3.39
C LEU A 9 -2.39 5.23 -2.97
N HIS A 10 -2.63 4.28 -3.87
CA HIS A 10 -3.47 3.11 -3.63
C HIS A 10 -2.95 1.98 -4.52
N ILE A 11 -2.00 1.21 -4.00
CA ILE A 11 -1.29 0.17 -4.73
C ILE A 11 -1.39 -1.16 -3.99
N HIS A 12 -1.73 -2.21 -4.71
CA HIS A 12 -1.85 -3.56 -4.18
C HIS A 12 -0.58 -4.33 -4.57
N SER A 13 0.05 -4.93 -3.56
CA SER A 13 1.26 -5.74 -3.67
C SER A 13 0.92 -7.19 -3.98
N TRP A 14 1.96 -8.01 -4.18
CA TRP A 14 1.86 -9.45 -4.36
C TRP A 14 1.25 -10.22 -3.17
N LEU A 15 1.09 -9.59 -2.00
CA LEU A 15 0.41 -10.19 -0.85
C LEU A 15 -1.08 -9.85 -0.80
N SER A 16 -1.55 -8.91 -1.63
CA SER A 16 -2.97 -8.59 -1.69
C SER A 16 -3.77 -9.70 -2.37
N ALA A 17 -4.98 -9.95 -1.85
CA ALA A 17 -5.86 -11.05 -2.29
C ALA A 17 -6.34 -10.93 -3.75
N ASP A 18 -6.26 -9.75 -4.34
CA ASP A 18 -6.72 -9.42 -5.69
C ASP A 18 -5.59 -9.30 -6.72
N THR A 19 -4.36 -9.70 -6.36
CA THR A 19 -3.21 -9.69 -7.26
C THR A 19 -2.71 -11.09 -7.58
N SER A 20 -2.06 -11.23 -8.73
CA SER A 20 -1.43 -12.48 -9.20
C SER A 20 0.05 -12.32 -9.52
N TRP A 21 0.62 -11.15 -9.25
CA TRP A 21 2.03 -10.87 -9.51
C TRP A 21 2.93 -11.49 -8.44
N THR A 22 4.12 -11.91 -8.84
CA THR A 22 5.19 -12.19 -7.87
C THR A 22 5.79 -10.89 -7.34
N ARG A 23 6.53 -10.99 -6.24
CA ARG A 23 7.29 -9.87 -5.67
C ARG A 23 8.25 -9.24 -6.67
N GLU A 24 8.93 -10.05 -7.46
CA GLU A 24 9.90 -9.61 -8.47
C GLU A 24 9.19 -8.84 -9.58
N GLN A 25 8.08 -9.37 -10.09
CA GLN A 25 7.26 -8.70 -11.11
C GLN A 25 6.76 -7.34 -10.64
N PHE A 26 6.28 -7.25 -9.39
CA PHE A 26 5.85 -6.00 -8.78
C PHE A 26 7.00 -4.97 -8.76
N ILE A 27 8.15 -5.36 -8.20
CA ILE A 27 9.30 -4.46 -8.05
C ILE A 27 9.79 -3.96 -9.42
N ASP A 28 9.92 -4.86 -10.40
CA ASP A 28 10.41 -4.52 -11.72
C ASP A 28 9.45 -3.57 -12.45
N LEU A 29 8.14 -3.82 -12.38
CA LEU A 29 7.14 -2.96 -13.00
C LEU A 29 7.18 -1.53 -12.45
N TYR A 30 7.17 -1.37 -11.12
CA TYR A 30 7.15 -0.04 -10.50
C TYR A 30 8.47 0.72 -10.67
N LYS A 31 9.61 0.01 -10.74
CA LYS A 31 10.90 0.60 -11.12
C LYS A 31 10.89 1.10 -12.56
N GLN A 32 10.46 0.27 -13.51
CA GLN A 32 10.39 0.63 -14.93
C GLN A 32 9.41 1.78 -15.18
N ALA A 33 8.30 1.83 -14.43
CA ALA A 33 7.34 2.92 -14.48
C ALA A 33 7.85 4.23 -13.84
N GLY A 34 9.00 4.22 -13.15
CA GLY A 34 9.66 5.42 -12.62
C GLY A 34 8.91 6.07 -11.46
N PHE A 35 8.32 5.28 -10.55
CA PHE A 35 7.69 5.82 -9.34
C PHE A 35 8.73 6.22 -8.29
N ASP A 36 8.53 7.38 -7.66
CA ASP A 36 9.36 7.86 -6.55
C ASP A 36 8.81 7.40 -5.18
N ILE A 37 7.47 7.37 -5.04
CA ILE A 37 6.79 7.06 -3.78
C ILE A 37 5.60 6.12 -4.05
N LEU A 38 5.45 5.09 -3.21
CA LEU A 38 4.33 4.15 -3.26
C LEU A 38 3.69 4.03 -1.88
N ALA A 39 2.37 4.23 -1.81
CA ALA A 39 1.54 3.76 -0.72
C ALA A 39 1.02 2.37 -1.07
N ILE A 40 1.46 1.38 -0.30
CA ILE A 40 1.02 0.00 -0.46
C ILE A 40 -0.17 -0.19 0.47
N CYS A 41 -1.33 -0.52 -0.10
CA CYS A 41 -2.62 -0.58 0.55
C CYS A 41 -3.29 -1.92 0.24
N ASP A 42 -2.69 -3.01 0.73
CA ASP A 42 -3.26 -4.34 0.54
C ASP A 42 -4.55 -4.49 1.35
N HIS A 43 -5.44 -5.38 0.89
CA HIS A 43 -6.70 -5.69 1.57
C HIS A 43 -6.48 -6.21 2.98
N ASN A 44 -6.80 -5.40 3.98
CA ASN A 44 -6.70 -5.71 5.41
C ASN A 44 -5.31 -6.23 5.82
N GLU A 45 -4.23 -5.76 5.20
CA GLU A 45 -2.86 -6.23 5.45
C GLU A 45 -1.84 -5.11 5.22
N VAL A 46 -0.76 -5.11 6.01
CA VAL A 46 0.36 -4.15 5.93
C VAL A 46 1.73 -4.82 5.74
N ALA A 47 1.80 -6.15 5.72
CA ALA A 47 3.04 -6.91 5.72
C ALA A 47 3.97 -6.56 4.55
N ALA A 48 3.45 -6.50 3.31
CA ALA A 48 4.26 -6.12 2.16
C ALA A 48 4.75 -4.68 2.25
N ALA A 49 3.91 -3.76 2.72
CA ALA A 49 4.29 -2.37 2.95
C ALA A 49 5.43 -2.26 3.96
N GLN A 50 5.33 -2.98 5.09
CA GLN A 50 6.37 -3.03 6.12
C GLN A 50 7.67 -3.69 5.63
N GLU A 51 7.57 -4.71 4.79
CA GLU A 51 8.72 -5.36 4.17
C GLU A 51 9.43 -4.41 3.20
N LEU A 52 8.68 -3.79 2.29
CA LEU A 52 9.21 -2.87 1.30
C LEU A 52 9.83 -1.62 1.95
N ALA A 53 9.28 -1.16 3.07
CA ALA A 53 9.83 -0.03 3.82
C ALA A 53 11.25 -0.29 4.36
N LYS A 54 11.65 -1.57 4.55
CA LYS A 54 12.96 -1.95 5.08
C LYS A 54 14.04 -2.07 4.00
N ILE A 55 13.67 -2.38 2.75
CA ILE A 55 14.62 -2.68 1.67
C ILE A 55 15.07 -1.44 0.88
N ASN A 56 14.53 -0.25 1.20
CA ASN A 56 14.93 1.05 0.66
C ASN A 56 15.03 1.12 -0.89
N LEU A 57 14.15 0.41 -1.60
CA LEU A 57 14.05 0.45 -3.06
C LEU A 57 13.17 1.60 -3.57
N PHE A 58 12.13 1.92 -2.81
CA PHE A 58 11.20 3.02 -3.04
C PHE A 58 11.01 3.76 -1.72
N ARG A 59 10.53 5.00 -1.78
CA ARG A 59 9.95 5.61 -0.59
C ARG A 59 8.56 5.00 -0.37
N ILE A 60 8.41 4.21 0.69
CA ILE A 60 7.17 3.52 0.98
C ILE A 60 6.37 4.28 2.03
N VAL A 61 5.07 4.42 1.78
CA VAL A 61 4.05 4.77 2.78
C VAL A 61 3.35 3.48 3.16
N ILE A 62 3.38 3.15 4.45
CA ILE A 62 2.62 2.02 4.99
C ILE A 62 1.15 2.40 4.97
N GLY A 63 0.36 1.70 4.17
CA GLY A 63 -1.09 1.86 4.08
C GLY A 63 -1.80 0.52 4.14
N GLU A 64 -3.13 0.58 4.13
CA GLU A 64 -4.04 -0.57 4.17
C GLU A 64 -5.34 -0.16 3.49
N GLU A 65 -5.91 -1.06 2.68
CA GLU A 65 -7.31 -0.96 2.27
C GLU A 65 -8.17 -1.72 3.28
N ILE A 66 -8.81 -0.96 4.17
CA ILE A 66 -9.51 -1.48 5.35
C ILE A 66 -10.95 -1.72 4.97
N SER A 67 -11.40 -2.98 5.02
CA SER A 67 -12.80 -3.30 4.83
C SER A 67 -13.61 -2.89 6.07
N THR A 68 -14.66 -2.12 5.85
CA THR A 68 -15.63 -1.69 6.87
C THR A 68 -17.01 -2.30 6.59
N LYS A 69 -17.97 -2.08 7.49
CA LYS A 69 -19.36 -2.51 7.27
C LYS A 69 -20.04 -1.78 6.10
N GLU A 70 -19.56 -0.59 5.76
CA GLU A 70 -20.20 0.29 4.79
C GLU A 70 -19.39 0.50 3.50
N GLY A 71 -18.24 -0.16 3.36
CA GLY A 71 -17.33 0.00 2.21
C GLY A 71 -15.86 -0.17 2.61
N GLU A 72 -14.96 0.49 1.89
CA GLU A 72 -13.52 0.42 2.12
C GLU A 72 -12.93 1.81 2.42
N ILE A 73 -11.93 1.84 3.30
CA ILE A 73 -11.18 3.05 3.66
C ILE A 73 -9.70 2.83 3.37
N ILE A 74 -9.07 3.78 2.68
CA ILE A 74 -7.62 3.81 2.53
C ILE A 74 -6.99 4.51 3.73
N GLY A 75 -6.34 3.72 4.58
CA GLY A 75 -5.47 4.23 5.65
C GLY A 75 -4.05 4.46 5.12
N LEU A 76 -3.46 5.62 5.40
CA LEU A 76 -2.09 5.97 5.03
C LEU A 76 -1.26 6.32 6.27
N PHE A 77 0.05 6.09 6.20
CA PHE A 77 0.99 6.30 7.30
C PHE A 77 0.67 5.49 8.56
N LEU A 78 0.10 4.29 8.37
CA LEU A 78 -0.25 3.40 9.45
C LEU A 78 1.01 2.83 10.11
N LYS A 79 0.92 2.59 11.43
CA LYS A 79 1.99 1.91 12.19
C LYS A 79 1.75 0.41 12.30
N SER A 80 0.48 0.02 12.28
CA SER A 80 0.00 -1.35 12.40
C SER A 80 -1.31 -1.47 11.64
N LYS A 81 -1.69 -2.71 11.34
CA LYS A 81 -2.98 -3.07 10.78
C LYS A 81 -4.15 -2.55 11.61
N ILE A 82 -5.24 -2.14 10.95
CA ILE A 82 -6.52 -1.81 11.57
C ILE A 82 -7.46 -3.03 11.52
N PRO A 83 -8.26 -3.31 12.56
CA PRO A 83 -9.22 -4.40 12.49
C PRO A 83 -10.25 -4.21 11.37
N ALA A 84 -10.46 -5.25 10.57
CA ALA A 84 -11.49 -5.28 9.54
C ALA A 84 -12.90 -5.40 10.15
N GLY A 85 -13.91 -4.93 9.41
CA GLY A 85 -15.33 -5.08 9.76
C GLY A 85 -15.83 -4.12 10.83
N LEU A 86 -15.05 -3.10 11.19
CA LEU A 86 -15.51 -1.95 11.96
C LEU A 86 -16.51 -1.12 11.13
N SER A 87 -17.31 -0.28 11.79
CA SER A 87 -18.00 0.79 11.06
C SER A 87 -16.99 1.83 10.57
N MET A 88 -17.29 2.55 9.49
CA MET A 88 -16.42 3.64 9.00
C MET A 88 -16.04 4.64 10.10
N ALA A 89 -16.95 4.94 11.02
CA ALA A 89 -16.71 5.88 12.12
C ALA A 89 -15.75 5.33 13.20
N GLU A 90 -15.71 4.01 13.41
CA GLU A 90 -14.78 3.36 14.35
C GLU A 90 -13.38 3.18 13.74
N THR A 91 -13.26 3.24 12.41
CA THR A 91 -11.99 3.09 11.69
C THR A 91 -11.14 4.37 11.70
N ILE A 92 -11.72 5.55 11.92
CA ILE A 92 -11.07 6.88 11.80
C ILE A 92 -10.64 7.45 13.15
#